data_AF-A0A2D5MTK2-F1
#
_entry.id   AF-A0A2D5MTK2-F1
#
_cell.length_a   1.000
_cell.length_b   1.000
_cell.length_c   1.000
_cell.angle_alpha   90.00
_cell.angle_beta   90.00
_cell.angle_gamma   90.00
#
_symmetry.space_group_name_H-M   'P 1'
#
loop_
_entity.id
_entity.type
_entity.pdbx_description
1 polymer ?
#
loop_
_entity_poly.entity_id
_entity_poly.type
_entity_poly.pdbx_seq_one_letter_code
_entity_poly.pdbx_strand_id
1 'polypeptide(L)'
;MKYNEDELLKEVHDYISQTYRGHYSVGNVQTLDLIDSVGDAEAFCRSNVLKYASRYDRKGTARKDIIKIIHYGLLLLHFNDKTAAHNELQSGSTSFTVDYDK
;
A
#
# COMPACT_ATOMS: atom_id res chain seq x y z
N MET A 1 -22.72 9.13 -8.05
CA MET A 1 -22.94 8.96 -6.59
C MET A 1 -23.30 10.31 -5.93
N LYS A 2 -23.61 10.39 -4.61
CA LYS A 2 -24.18 11.59 -3.95
C LYS A 2 -23.15 12.71 -3.68
N TYR A 3 -21.88 12.35 -3.52
CA TYR A 3 -20.78 13.23 -3.11
C TYR A 3 -19.69 13.34 -4.19
N ASN A 4 -20.03 13.14 -5.46
CA ASN A 4 -19.12 13.14 -6.60
C ASN A 4 -17.97 12.11 -6.48
N GLU A 5 -18.23 10.99 -5.82
CA GLU A 5 -17.24 9.94 -5.56
C GLU A 5 -16.60 9.43 -6.85
N ASP A 6 -17.38 9.28 -7.92
CA ASP A 6 -16.89 8.83 -9.23
C ASP A 6 -15.81 9.77 -9.80
N GLU A 7 -16.02 11.09 -9.68
CA GLU A 7 -15.07 12.11 -10.13
C GLU A 7 -13.82 12.15 -9.24
N LEU A 8 -14.01 12.05 -7.92
CA LEU A 8 -12.92 12.03 -6.96
C LEU A 8 -12.05 10.77 -7.10
N LEU A 9 -12.66 9.62 -7.34
CA LEU A 9 -11.95 8.36 -7.60
C LEU A 9 -11.14 8.46 -8.90
N LYS A 10 -11.69 9.10 -9.94
CA LYS A 10 -10.96 9.36 -11.18
C LYS A 10 -9.76 10.29 -10.95
N GLU A 11 -9.92 11.36 -10.20
CA GLU A 11 -8.82 12.27 -9.87
C GLU A 11 -7.71 11.55 -9.08
N VAL A 12 -8.09 10.74 -8.09
CA VAL A 12 -7.16 9.91 -7.34
C VAL A 12 -6.43 8.95 -8.27
N HIS A 13 -7.15 8.25 -9.15
CA HIS A 13 -6.56 7.33 -10.12
C HIS A 13 -5.54 8.03 -11.03
N ASP A 14 -5.89 9.21 -11.56
CA ASP A 14 -5.02 9.98 -12.45
C ASP A 14 -3.77 10.49 -11.71
N TYR A 15 -3.94 10.95 -10.46
CA TYR A 15 -2.83 11.29 -9.57
C TYR A 15 -1.87 10.12 -9.37
N ILE A 16 -2.41 8.95 -8.99
CA ILE A 16 -1.61 7.74 -8.75
C ILE A 16 -0.87 7.34 -10.03
N SER A 17 -1.57 7.31 -11.17
CA SER A 17 -0.99 7.00 -12.48
C SER A 17 0.19 7.91 -12.83
N GLN A 18 0.11 9.20 -12.49
CA GLN A 18 1.23 10.14 -12.69
C GLN A 18 2.40 9.87 -11.75
N THR A 19 2.17 9.44 -10.50
CA THR A 19 3.27 9.09 -9.58
C THR A 19 4.12 7.95 -10.11
N TYR A 20 3.49 6.96 -10.76
CA TYR A 20 4.20 5.88 -11.46
C TYR A 20 5.02 6.40 -12.65
N ARG A 21 4.57 7.45 -13.36
CA ARG A 21 5.34 8.04 -14.46
C ARG A 21 6.52 8.88 -13.97
N GLY A 22 6.37 9.55 -12.83
CA GLY A 22 7.37 10.47 -12.29
C GLY A 22 8.49 9.80 -11.49
N HIS A 23 8.24 8.62 -10.92
CA HIS A 23 9.23 7.90 -10.09
C HIS A 23 10.03 6.82 -10.86
N TYR A 24 9.70 6.51 -12.13
CA TYR A 24 10.24 5.34 -12.84
C TYR A 24 10.63 5.62 -14.31
N SER A 25 11.85 6.10 -14.56
CA SER A 25 12.41 6.06 -15.92
C SER A 25 13.88 5.66 -16.01
N VAL A 26 14.37 4.82 -15.09
CA VAL A 26 15.60 4.05 -15.32
C VAL A 26 15.47 2.64 -14.72
N GLY A 27 15.10 1.64 -15.54
CA GLY A 27 15.28 0.22 -15.19
C GLY A 27 14.11 -0.57 -14.58
N ASN A 28 12.85 -0.11 -14.68
CA ASN A 28 11.63 -0.84 -14.25
C ASN A 28 11.48 -1.19 -12.74
N VAL A 29 12.48 -0.96 -11.89
CA VAL A 29 12.41 -1.27 -10.46
C VAL A 29 11.86 -0.10 -9.67
N GLN A 30 10.82 -0.35 -8.87
CA GLN A 30 10.24 0.66 -8.02
C GLN A 30 10.88 0.74 -6.63
N THR A 31 10.97 1.94 -6.05
CA THR A 31 11.39 2.08 -4.64
C THR A 31 10.51 1.25 -3.72
N LEU A 32 9.22 1.15 -4.00
CA LEU A 32 8.30 0.28 -3.26
C LEU A 32 8.63 -1.20 -3.45
N ASP A 33 9.05 -1.64 -4.63
CA ASP A 33 9.50 -3.03 -4.86
C ASP A 33 10.75 -3.35 -4.02
N LEU A 34 11.67 -2.40 -3.89
CA LEU A 34 12.86 -2.56 -3.04
C LEU A 34 12.47 -2.64 -1.56
N ILE A 35 11.55 -1.79 -1.09
CA ILE A 35 11.07 -1.82 0.30
C ILE A 35 10.29 -3.11 0.59
N ASP A 36 9.49 -3.57 -0.37
CA ASP A 36 8.75 -4.82 -0.28
C ASP A 36 9.68 -6.03 -0.25
N SER A 37 10.80 -6.00 -0.99
CA SER A 37 11.78 -7.09 -1.01
C SER A 37 12.41 -7.39 0.36
N VAL A 38 12.38 -6.43 1.29
CA VAL A 38 12.85 -6.58 2.67
C VAL A 38 11.72 -6.74 3.68
N GLY A 39 10.45 -6.81 3.23
CA GLY A 39 9.28 -7.03 4.08
C GLY A 39 8.70 -5.78 4.75
N ASP A 40 9.16 -4.58 4.38
CA ASP A 40 8.81 -3.34 5.09
C ASP A 40 7.69 -2.52 4.42
N ALA A 41 7.17 -2.96 3.27
CA ALA A 41 6.24 -2.15 2.48
C ALA A 41 4.93 -1.82 3.21
N GLU A 42 4.36 -2.77 3.95
CA GLU A 42 3.13 -2.55 4.72
C GLU A 42 3.36 -1.53 5.85
N ALA A 43 4.44 -1.70 6.63
CA ALA A 43 4.80 -0.78 7.70
C ALA A 43 5.12 0.63 7.18
N PHE A 44 5.81 0.71 6.03
CA PHE A 44 6.10 1.96 5.33
C PHE A 44 4.81 2.68 4.91
N CYS A 45 3.86 1.99 4.31
CA CYS A 45 2.58 2.58 3.88
C CYS A 45 1.77 3.08 5.09
N ARG A 46 1.65 2.27 6.14
CA ARG A 46 0.98 2.66 7.40
C ARG A 46 1.59 3.92 8.02
N SER A 47 2.92 4.00 8.06
CA SER A 47 3.63 5.17 8.60
C SER A 47 3.41 6.42 7.75
N ASN A 48 3.29 6.28 6.43
CA ASN A 48 2.97 7.40 5.55
C ASN A 48 1.53 7.89 5.75
N VAL A 49 0.55 6.99 5.87
CA VAL A 49 -0.84 7.37 6.21
C VAL A 49 -0.85 8.21 7.49
N LEU A 50 -0.21 7.72 8.56
CA LEU A 50 -0.12 8.44 9.84
C LEU A 50 0.57 9.81 9.67
N LYS A 51 1.68 9.86 8.93
CA LYS A 51 2.40 11.11 8.67
C LYS A 51 1.51 12.16 8.01
N TYR A 52 0.78 11.81 6.95
CA TYR A 52 -0.07 12.78 6.24
C TYR A 52 -1.34 13.14 7.01
N ALA A 53 -1.90 12.20 7.77
CA ALA A 53 -2.99 12.49 8.71
C ALA A 53 -2.53 13.47 9.81
N SER A 54 -1.39 13.22 10.46
CA SER A 54 -0.83 14.12 11.48
C SER A 54 -0.40 15.48 10.93
N ARG A 55 0.00 15.52 9.65
CA ARG A 55 0.39 16.75 8.95
C ARG A 55 -0.81 17.56 8.47
N TYR A 56 -2.02 17.01 8.41
CA TYR A 56 -3.19 17.61 7.77
C TYR A 56 -3.29 19.13 8.01
N ASP A 57 -3.18 19.89 6.92
CA ASP A 57 -3.29 21.36 6.91
C ASP A 57 -2.23 22.11 7.76
N ARG A 58 -1.16 21.42 8.18
CA ARG A 58 -0.01 22.02 8.90
C ARG A 58 1.16 22.32 7.98
N LYS A 59 1.20 21.72 6.78
CA LYS A 59 2.23 21.97 5.77
C LYS A 59 1.71 21.68 4.37
N GLY A 60 1.70 22.66 3.49
CA GLY A 60 1.13 22.52 2.15
C GLY A 60 -0.37 22.78 2.15
N THR A 61 -1.16 21.93 1.50
CA THR A 61 -2.63 22.08 1.46
C THR A 61 -3.30 20.80 1.97
N ALA A 62 -4.42 20.97 2.69
CA ALA A 62 -5.26 19.87 3.14
C ALA A 62 -5.58 18.86 2.02
N ARG A 63 -5.93 19.34 0.81
CA ARG A 63 -6.22 18.47 -0.34
C ARG A 63 -5.06 17.56 -0.71
N LYS A 64 -3.82 18.07 -0.72
CA LYS A 64 -2.64 17.26 -1.04
C LYS A 64 -2.40 16.20 0.01
N ASP A 65 -2.60 16.52 1.29
CA ASP A 65 -2.49 15.54 2.36
C ASP A 65 -3.58 14.46 2.24
N ILE A 66 -4.84 14.81 1.95
CA ILE A 66 -5.94 13.86 1.71
C ILE A 66 -5.62 12.91 0.54
N ILE A 67 -5.17 13.44 -0.61
CA ILE A 67 -4.80 12.60 -1.76
C ILE A 67 -3.65 11.65 -1.42
N LYS A 68 -2.65 12.11 -0.64
CA LYS A 68 -1.57 11.25 -0.16
C LYS A 68 -2.06 10.18 0.81
N ILE A 69 -2.98 10.50 1.71
CA ILE A 69 -3.62 9.53 2.61
C ILE A 69 -4.31 8.44 1.78
N ILE A 70 -5.10 8.80 0.77
CA ILE A 70 -5.79 7.84 -0.10
C ILE A 70 -4.79 6.98 -0.88
N HIS A 71 -3.76 7.59 -1.46
CA HIS A 71 -2.71 6.86 -2.18
C HIS A 71 -2.00 5.82 -1.31
N TYR A 72 -1.54 6.22 -0.12
CA TYR A 72 -0.87 5.28 0.79
C TYR A 72 -1.84 4.30 1.45
N GLY A 73 -3.12 4.65 1.60
CA GLY A 73 -4.17 3.74 2.02
C GLY A 73 -4.42 2.63 0.99
N LEU A 74 -4.41 2.97 -0.30
CA LEU A 74 -4.53 2.00 -1.39
C LEU A 74 -3.31 1.07 -1.46
N LEU A 75 -2.10 1.60 -1.31
CA LEU A 75 -0.89 0.77 -1.25
C LEU A 75 -0.90 -0.11 0.01
N LEU A 76 -1.32 0.41 1.16
CA LEU A 76 -1.45 -0.36 2.39
C LEU A 76 -2.43 -1.52 2.22
N LEU A 77 -3.57 -1.29 1.58
CA LEU A 77 -4.53 -2.35 1.26
C LEU A 77 -3.87 -3.44 0.42
N HIS A 78 -3.17 -3.06 -0.66
CA HIS A 78 -2.47 -4.02 -1.51
C HIS A 78 -1.45 -4.87 -0.75
N PHE A 79 -0.58 -4.25 0.05
CA PHE A 79 0.46 -4.99 0.79
C PHE A 79 -0.13 -5.80 1.94
N ASN A 80 -1.19 -5.31 2.61
CA ASN A 80 -1.92 -6.09 3.62
C ASN A 80 -2.50 -7.38 3.03
N ASP A 81 -3.17 -7.29 1.88
CA ASP A 81 -3.77 -8.46 1.22
C ASP A 81 -2.69 -9.44 0.74
N LYS A 82 -1.57 -8.92 0.25
CA LYS A 82 -0.39 -9.72 -0.11
C LYS A 82 0.19 -10.46 1.10
N THR A 83 0.35 -9.79 2.24
CA THR A 83 0.82 -10.39 3.51
C THR A 83 -0.16 -11.47 3.98
N ALA A 84 -1.46 -11.19 3.94
CA ALA A 84 -2.50 -12.13 4.34
C ALA A 84 -2.46 -13.41 3.49
N ALA A 85 -2.41 -13.28 2.17
CA ALA A 85 -2.30 -14.42 1.25
C ALA A 85 -1.01 -15.24 1.48
N HIS A 86 0.11 -14.59 1.78
CA HIS A 86 1.35 -15.29 2.11
C HIS A 86 1.23 -16.12 3.40
N ASN A 87 0.59 -15.57 4.44
CA ASN A 87 0.37 -16.27 5.71
C ASN A 87 -0.59 -17.46 5.57
N GLU A 88 -1.63 -17.34 4.74
CA GLU A 88 -2.56 -18.43 4.43
C GLU A 88 -1.82 -19.61 3.75
N LEU A 89 -0.95 -19.32 2.77
CA LEU A 89 -0.14 -20.33 2.10
C LEU A 89 0.82 -21.06 3.06
N GLN A 90 1.41 -20.35 4.03
CA GLN A 90 2.31 -20.95 5.02
C GLN A 90 1.55 -21.82 6.04
N SER A 91 0.38 -21.38 6.48
CA SER A 91 -0.42 -22.11 7.48
C SER A 91 -1.04 -23.41 6.93
N GLY A 92 -1.31 -23.49 5.63
CA GLY A 92 -1.74 -24.73 4.97
C GLY A 92 -0.64 -25.80 4.80
N SER A 93 0.64 -25.46 5.01
CA SER A 93 1.79 -26.34 4.73
C SER A 93 2.32 -27.10 5.96
N THR A 94 1.88 -26.77 7.17
CA THR A 94 2.42 -27.32 8.44
C THR A 94 1.60 -28.46 9.07
N SER A 95 0.71 -29.12 8.32
CA SER A 95 0.09 -30.38 8.78
C SER A 95 0.96 -31.59 8.43
N PHE A 96 2.16 -31.66 9.01
CA PHE A 96 2.90 -32.92 9.11
C PHE A 96 2.61 -33.50 10.50
N THR A 97 1.53 -34.27 10.62
CA THR A 97 1.36 -35.16 11.77
C THR A 97 2.45 -36.21 11.70
N VAL A 98 3.50 -36.04 12.51
CA VAL A 98 4.47 -37.10 12.76
C VAL A 98 3.74 -38.15 13.59
N ASP A 99 3.37 -39.25 12.94
CA ASP A 99 2.84 -40.44 13.59
C ASP A 99 3.97 -41.10 14.39
N TYR A 100 3.91 -40.98 15.71
CA TYR A 100 4.95 -41.49 16.62
C TYR A 100 4.75 -42.97 16.99
N ASP A 101 3.73 -43.64 16.45
CA ASP A 101 3.40 -45.03 16.80
C ASP A 101 3.73 -46.02 15.65
N LYS A 102 5.02 -46.25 15.37
CA LYS A 102 5.53 -47.46 14.69
C LYS A 102 6.92 -47.88 15.17
#